data_AF-A0A7J4FKF5-F1
#
_entry.id   AF-A0A7J4FKF5-F1
#
_cell.length_a   1.000
_cell.length_b   1.000
_cell.length_c   1.000
_cell.angle_alpha   90.00
_cell.angle_beta   90.00
_cell.angle_gamma   90.00
#
_symmetry.space_group_name_H-M   'P 1'
#
loop_
_entity.id
_entity.type
_entity.pdbx_description
1 polymer ?
#
loop_
_entity_poly.entity_id
_entity_poly.type
_entity_poly.pdbx_seq_one_letter_code
_entity_poly.pdbx_strand_id
1 'polypeptide(L)'
;EAPNVSALTGAILGARLIALAGGLENLAKMPSSTIQVLGAEKALFRSLTTGARPPKHGVLFQHALVHGAKRSLRGKISRALAGKIAIAARTDVFSGGYIGDQLKNALMEKVEEIKKKDSKQKPLKKKGEKGKARRKRRRRK
;
A
#
# COMPACT_ATOMS: atom_id res chain seq x y z
N GLU A 1 -19.69 -9.39 -9.70
CA GLU A 1 -19.73 -8.46 -8.55
C GLU A 1 -18.56 -8.74 -7.63
N ALA A 2 -18.15 -7.81 -6.75
CA ALA A 2 -16.94 -7.95 -5.91
C ALA A 2 -17.24 -7.73 -4.42
N PRO A 3 -18.04 -8.61 -3.78
CA PRO A 3 -18.49 -8.42 -2.40
C PRO A 3 -17.32 -8.45 -1.40
N ASN A 4 -16.34 -9.32 -1.57
CA ASN A 4 -15.21 -9.41 -0.63
C ASN A 4 -14.26 -8.21 -0.76
N VAL A 5 -13.98 -7.76 -1.99
CA VAL A 5 -13.14 -6.57 -2.22
C VAL A 5 -13.82 -5.32 -1.66
N SER A 6 -15.14 -5.19 -1.86
CA SER A 6 -15.92 -4.07 -1.32
C SER A 6 -15.95 -4.06 0.21
N ALA A 7 -16.08 -5.23 0.85
CA ALA A 7 -16.03 -5.34 2.31
C ALA A 7 -14.70 -4.86 2.92
N LEU A 8 -13.58 -5.05 2.21
CA LEU A 8 -12.26 -4.62 2.65
C LEU A 8 -11.94 -3.17 2.36
N THR A 9 -12.37 -2.65 1.20
CA THR A 9 -11.91 -1.35 0.68
C THR A 9 -12.98 -0.27 0.70
N GLY A 10 -14.24 -0.65 0.83
CA GLY A 10 -15.40 0.18 0.55
C GLY A 10 -15.69 0.27 -0.96
N ALA A 11 -16.93 0.64 -1.30
CA ALA A 11 -17.40 0.65 -2.68
C ALA A 11 -16.55 1.54 -3.61
N ILE A 12 -16.19 2.75 -3.15
CA ILE A 12 -15.48 3.75 -3.97
C ILE A 12 -14.06 3.28 -4.31
N LEU A 13 -13.30 2.86 -3.31
CA LEU A 13 -11.92 2.42 -3.52
C LEU A 13 -11.87 1.08 -4.26
N GLY A 14 -12.80 0.17 -3.97
CA GLY A 14 -12.94 -1.11 -4.67
C GLY A 14 -13.21 -0.93 -6.15
N ALA A 15 -14.19 -0.09 -6.51
CA ALA A 15 -14.48 0.24 -7.90
C ALA A 15 -13.27 0.85 -8.62
N ARG A 16 -12.54 1.75 -7.94
CA ARG A 16 -11.33 2.37 -8.50
C ARG A 16 -10.21 1.36 -8.75
N LEU A 17 -10.01 0.41 -7.83
CA LEU A 17 -9.02 -0.66 -8.01
C LEU A 17 -9.36 -1.56 -9.19
N ILE A 18 -10.63 -1.95 -9.33
CA ILE A 18 -11.12 -2.77 -10.44
C ILE A 18 -10.94 -2.03 -11.76
N ALA A 19 -11.29 -0.75 -11.81
CA ALA A 19 -11.13 0.08 -13.00
C ALA A 19 -9.65 0.21 -13.42
N LEU A 20 -8.75 0.45 -12.46
CA LEU A 20 -7.31 0.54 -12.74
C LEU A 20 -6.69 -0.80 -13.17
N ALA A 21 -7.22 -1.92 -12.67
CA ALA A 21 -6.79 -3.25 -13.07
C ALA A 21 -7.34 -3.67 -14.43
N GLY A 22 -8.30 -2.93 -15.00
CA GLY A 22 -8.99 -3.30 -16.23
C GLY A 22 -9.95 -4.48 -16.05
N GLY A 23 -10.56 -4.61 -14.86
CA GLY A 23 -11.53 -5.65 -14.54
C GLY A 23 -11.17 -6.46 -13.30
N LEU A 24 -12.19 -7.14 -12.74
CA LEU A 24 -12.05 -7.92 -11.51
C LEU A 24 -11.17 -9.16 -11.71
N GLU A 25 -11.28 -9.82 -12.86
CA GLU A 25 -10.43 -10.97 -13.21
C GLU A 25 -8.95 -10.59 -13.29
N ASN A 26 -8.65 -9.43 -13.89
CA ASN A 26 -7.29 -8.93 -13.98
C ASN A 26 -6.75 -8.58 -12.59
N LEU A 27 -7.58 -7.95 -11.75
CA LEU A 27 -7.22 -7.69 -10.35
C LEU A 27 -6.92 -8.98 -9.57
N ALA A 28 -7.68 -10.06 -9.79
CA ALA A 28 -7.46 -11.35 -9.14
C ALA A 28 -6.14 -12.04 -9.58
N LYS A 29 -5.76 -11.86 -10.85
CA LYS A 29 -4.49 -12.36 -11.42
C LYS A 29 -3.27 -11.55 -10.98
N MET A 30 -3.44 -10.29 -10.61
CA MET A 30 -2.34 -9.44 -10.17
C MET A 30 -1.69 -9.94 -8.86
N PRO A 31 -0.36 -9.82 -8.71
CA PRO A 31 0.29 -10.08 -7.44
C PRO A 31 0.02 -8.93 -6.46
N SER A 32 0.08 -9.26 -5.17
CA SER A 32 -0.14 -8.27 -4.09
C SER A 32 0.80 -7.06 -4.18
N SER A 33 2.05 -7.25 -4.63
CA SER A 33 3.02 -6.17 -4.81
C SER A 33 2.59 -5.16 -5.87
N THR A 34 1.97 -5.60 -6.97
CA THR A 34 1.40 -4.72 -7.99
C THR A 34 0.19 -3.99 -7.44
N ILE A 35 -0.72 -4.72 -6.77
CA ILE A 35 -1.92 -4.13 -6.15
C ILE A 35 -1.55 -3.04 -5.14
N GLN A 36 -0.45 -3.21 -4.41
CA GLN A 36 0.06 -2.22 -3.46
C GLN A 36 0.33 -0.86 -4.12
N VAL A 37 0.84 -0.84 -5.36
CA VAL A 37 1.29 0.35 -6.07
C VAL A 37 0.39 0.74 -7.25
N LEU A 38 -0.76 0.10 -7.43
CA LEU A 38 -1.75 0.46 -8.45
C LEU A 38 -2.13 1.95 -8.38
N GLY A 39 -2.05 2.65 -9.51
CA GLY A 39 -2.22 4.10 -9.63
C GLY A 39 -0.97 4.94 -9.31
N ALA A 40 0.17 4.31 -8.99
CA ALA A 40 1.46 4.98 -8.81
C ALA A 40 2.53 4.51 -9.81
N GLU A 41 2.12 3.94 -10.93
CA GLU A 41 2.97 3.33 -11.96
C GLU A 41 3.98 4.36 -12.51
N LYS A 42 3.51 5.56 -12.86
CA LYS A 42 4.41 6.63 -13.37
C LYS A 42 5.50 6.98 -12.36
N ALA A 43 5.17 7.04 -11.07
CA ALA A 43 6.12 7.32 -10.01
C ALA A 43 7.08 6.14 -9.78
N LEU A 44 6.58 4.91 -9.90
CA LEU A 44 7.36 3.69 -9.82
C LEU A 44 8.37 3.62 -10.98
N PHE A 45 7.93 3.77 -12.22
CA PHE A 45 8.80 3.75 -13.40
C PHE A 45 9.85 4.87 -13.33
N ARG A 46 9.45 6.09 -12.96
CA ARG A 46 10.41 7.18 -12.74
C ARG A 46 11.46 6.83 -11.69
N SER A 47 11.06 6.15 -10.60
CA SER A 47 12.00 5.73 -9.55
C SER A 47 13.00 4.68 -10.04
N LEU A 48 12.59 3.79 -10.94
CA LEU A 48 13.47 2.81 -11.57
C LEU A 48 14.48 3.48 -12.52
N THR A 49 14.06 4.48 -13.30
CA THR A 49 14.95 5.20 -14.23
C THR A 49 15.90 6.16 -13.51
N THR A 50 15.42 6.89 -12.50
CA THR A 50 16.18 7.98 -11.86
C THR A 50 16.89 7.55 -10.58
N GLY A 51 16.63 6.33 -10.08
CA GLY A 51 17.08 5.89 -8.75
C GLY A 51 16.42 6.63 -7.58
N ALA A 52 15.33 7.38 -7.84
CA ALA A 52 14.55 8.03 -6.78
C ALA A 52 13.91 6.98 -5.85
N ARG A 53 13.41 7.43 -4.69
CA ARG A 53 12.75 6.50 -3.75
C ARG A 53 11.45 5.96 -4.36
N PRO A 54 11.24 4.64 -4.38
CA PRO A 54 10.03 4.05 -4.95
C PRO A 54 8.77 4.43 -4.12
N PRO A 55 7.60 4.50 -4.76
CA PRO A 55 6.34 4.72 -4.07
C PRO A 55 6.03 3.55 -3.13
N LYS A 56 5.45 3.86 -1.97
CA LYS A 56 5.10 2.85 -0.95
C LYS A 56 3.68 2.31 -1.10
N HIS A 57 2.83 3.05 -1.80
CA HIS A 57 1.41 2.81 -1.94
C HIS A 57 0.91 3.58 -3.17
N GLY A 58 -0.05 3.03 -3.88
CA GLY A 58 -0.80 3.71 -4.93
C GLY A 58 -2.12 4.25 -4.40
N VAL A 59 -3.23 3.93 -5.07
CA VAL A 59 -4.58 4.34 -4.67
C VAL A 59 -4.99 3.84 -3.29
N LEU A 60 -4.36 2.76 -2.80
CA LEU A 60 -4.55 2.27 -1.43
C LEU A 60 -4.24 3.30 -0.34
N PHE A 61 -3.53 4.38 -0.66
CA PHE A 61 -3.32 5.49 0.26
C PHE A 61 -4.63 6.14 0.74
N GLN A 62 -5.68 6.11 -0.09
CA GLN A 62 -6.98 6.67 0.23
C GLN A 62 -7.72 5.87 1.31
N HIS A 63 -7.32 4.62 1.57
CA HIS A 63 -7.93 3.81 2.61
C HIS A 63 -7.65 4.38 4.00
N ALA A 64 -8.68 4.47 4.86
CA ALA A 64 -8.59 5.09 6.19
C ALA A 64 -7.43 4.53 7.04
N LEU A 65 -7.23 3.20 7.02
CA LEU A 65 -6.12 2.54 7.75
C LEU A 65 -4.73 2.98 7.28
N VAL A 66 -4.57 3.33 6.01
CA VAL A 66 -3.28 3.76 5.44
C VAL A 66 -3.11 5.27 5.60
N HIS A 67 -4.13 6.05 5.30
CA HIS A 67 -4.10 7.51 5.40
C HIS A 67 -3.85 7.98 6.85
N GLY A 68 -4.63 7.43 7.79
CA GLY A 68 -4.57 7.77 9.22
C GLY A 68 -3.33 7.23 9.94
N ALA A 69 -2.54 6.36 9.31
CA ALA A 69 -1.34 5.82 9.93
C ALA A 69 -0.12 6.74 9.80
N LYS A 70 0.81 6.61 10.76
CA LYS A 70 2.13 7.27 10.75
C LYS A 70 2.91 6.91 9.48
N ARG A 71 3.66 7.87 8.93
CA ARG A 71 4.41 7.73 7.64
C ARG A 71 5.36 6.53 7.58
N SER A 72 5.91 6.09 8.72
CA SER A 72 6.74 4.88 8.82
C SER A 72 5.94 3.60 8.58
N LEU A 73 4.67 3.57 8.99
CA LEU A 73 3.79 2.41 9.00
C LEU A 73 2.96 2.26 7.73
N ARG A 74 2.69 3.36 7.02
CA ARG A 74 1.85 3.37 5.80
C ARG A 74 2.24 2.28 4.80
N GLY A 75 3.54 2.08 4.55
CA GLY A 75 4.00 1.03 3.63
C GLY A 75 3.77 -0.39 4.15
N LYS A 76 3.92 -0.62 5.47
CA LYS A 76 3.67 -1.93 6.08
C LYS A 76 2.18 -2.27 6.05
N ILE A 77 1.33 -1.29 6.38
CA ILE A 77 -0.13 -1.43 6.38
C ILE A 77 -0.65 -1.60 4.95
N SER A 78 -0.14 -0.79 3.99
CA SER A 78 -0.52 -0.92 2.58
C SER A 78 -0.19 -2.28 2.01
N ARG A 79 0.93 -2.89 2.42
CA ARG A 79 1.29 -4.26 2.01
C ARG A 79 0.33 -5.30 2.58
N ALA A 80 0.00 -5.20 3.87
CA ALA A 80 -0.98 -6.10 4.49
C ALA A 80 -2.36 -6.00 3.82
N LEU A 81 -2.81 -4.76 3.57
CA LEU A 81 -4.06 -4.48 2.87
C LEU A 81 -4.06 -5.05 1.46
N ALA A 82 -3.02 -4.78 0.65
CA ALA A 82 -2.91 -5.31 -0.71
C ALA A 82 -2.94 -6.85 -0.74
N GLY A 83 -2.34 -7.51 0.24
CA GLY A 83 -2.37 -8.97 0.36
C GLY A 83 -3.79 -9.50 0.58
N LYS A 84 -4.56 -8.86 1.48
CA LYS A 84 -5.95 -9.25 1.74
C LYS A 84 -6.87 -8.93 0.57
N ILE A 85 -6.66 -7.82 -0.13
CA ILE A 85 -7.38 -7.49 -1.36
C ILE A 85 -7.12 -8.54 -2.45
N ALA A 86 -5.88 -9.00 -2.62
CA ALA A 86 -5.56 -10.04 -3.60
C ALA A 86 -6.32 -11.35 -3.32
N ILE A 87 -6.41 -11.76 -2.05
CA ILE A 87 -7.19 -12.94 -1.64
C ILE A 87 -8.68 -12.70 -1.91
N ALA A 88 -9.22 -11.57 -1.48
CA ALA A 88 -10.62 -11.21 -1.70
C ALA A 88 -10.99 -11.21 -3.19
N ALA A 89 -10.17 -10.59 -4.05
CA ALA A 89 -10.40 -10.55 -5.49
C ALA A 89 -10.39 -11.94 -6.11
N ARG A 90 -9.49 -12.83 -5.68
CA ARG A 90 -9.45 -14.22 -6.14
C ARG A 90 -10.68 -15.01 -5.69
N THR A 91 -11.13 -14.83 -4.45
CA THR A 91 -12.33 -15.49 -3.96
C THR A 91 -13.57 -15.02 -4.71
N ASP A 92 -13.69 -13.71 -4.95
CA ASP A 92 -14.79 -13.12 -5.73
C ASP A 92 -14.86 -13.66 -7.16
N VAL A 93 -13.72 -13.99 -7.78
CA VAL A 93 -13.67 -14.50 -9.17
C VAL A 93 -13.78 -16.03 -9.25
N PHE A 94 -13.08 -16.76 -8.38
CA PHE A 94 -12.85 -18.20 -8.55
C PHE A 94 -13.63 -19.10 -7.58
N SER A 95 -14.06 -18.60 -6.43
CA SER A 95 -14.76 -19.43 -5.42
C SER A 95 -16.20 -19.02 -5.15
N GLY A 96 -16.58 -17.76 -5.37
CA GLY A 96 -17.95 -17.29 -5.20
C GLY A 96 -18.46 -17.21 -3.74
N GLY A 97 -17.60 -17.45 -2.73
CA GLY A 97 -17.96 -17.38 -1.31
C GLY A 97 -17.68 -16.03 -0.65
N TYR A 98 -18.40 -15.70 0.42
CA TYR A 98 -18.14 -14.49 1.21
C TYR A 98 -17.18 -14.77 2.39
N ILE A 99 -16.01 -14.13 2.36
CA ILE A 99 -14.97 -14.20 3.40
C ILE A 99 -14.54 -12.79 3.86
N GLY A 100 -15.30 -11.76 3.49
CA GLY A 100 -14.96 -10.35 3.74
C GLY A 100 -14.67 -10.05 5.22
N ASP A 101 -15.51 -10.56 6.12
CA ASP A 101 -15.40 -10.32 7.56
C ASP A 101 -14.14 -10.98 8.15
N GLN A 102 -13.85 -12.22 7.74
CA GLN A 102 -12.64 -12.93 8.15
C GLN A 102 -11.37 -12.21 7.69
N LEU A 103 -11.36 -11.73 6.44
CA LEU A 103 -10.23 -10.98 5.90
C LEU A 103 -10.06 -9.63 6.59
N LYS A 104 -11.16 -8.95 6.95
CA LYS A 104 -11.16 -7.68 7.67
C LYS A 104 -10.61 -7.85 9.08
N ASN A 105 -11.05 -8.88 9.81
CA ASN A 105 -10.55 -9.19 11.15
C ASN A 105 -9.05 -9.50 11.12
N ALA A 106 -8.62 -10.35 10.20
CA ALA A 106 -7.19 -10.67 10.02
C ALA A 106 -6.35 -9.46 9.60
N LEU A 107 -6.92 -8.52 8.85
CA LEU A 107 -6.26 -7.25 8.51
C LEU A 107 -6.09 -6.38 9.76
N MET A 108 -7.15 -6.22 10.56
CA MET A 108 -7.10 -5.40 11.78
C MET A 108 -6.08 -5.93 12.77
N GLU A 109 -6.08 -7.24 13.03
CA GLU A 109 -5.07 -7.90 13.88
C GLU A 109 -3.65 -7.59 13.38
N LYS A 110 -3.42 -7.70 12.06
CA LYS A 110 -2.11 -7.41 11.49
C LYS A 110 -1.70 -5.95 11.62
N VAL A 111 -2.65 -5.03 11.47
CA VAL A 111 -2.41 -3.59 11.66
C VAL A 111 -2.07 -3.28 13.11
N GLU A 112 -2.75 -3.91 14.07
CA GLU A 112 -2.43 -3.78 15.49
C GLU A 112 -1.04 -4.32 15.82
N GLU A 113 -0.66 -5.49 15.31
CA GLU A 113 0.70 -6.01 15.45
C GLU A 113 1.74 -5.01 14.93
N ILE A 114 1.49 -4.42 13.76
CA ILE A 114 2.38 -3.43 13.14
C ILE A 114 2.50 -2.19 14.03
N LYS A 115 1.40 -1.72 14.62
CA LYS A 115 1.39 -0.58 15.55
C LYS A 115 2.13 -0.92 16.86
N LYS A 116 1.89 -2.11 17.44
CA LYS A 116 2.58 -2.61 18.66
C LYS A 116 4.08 -2.76 18.43
N LYS A 117 4.51 -3.18 17.24
CA LYS A 117 5.93 -3.27 16.87
C LYS A 117 6.58 -1.88 16.69
N ASP A 118 5.84 -0.86 16.25
CA ASP A 118 6.35 0.53 16.17
C ASP A 118 6.57 1.13 17.57
N SER A 119 5.67 0.87 18.53
CA SER A 119 5.79 1.41 19.89
C SER A 119 6.96 0.80 20.67
N LYS A 120 7.27 -0.48 20.44
CA LYS A 120 8.47 -1.13 21.00
C LYS A 120 9.77 -0.63 20.36
N GLN A 121 9.71 -0.05 19.16
CA GLN A 121 10.86 0.54 18.47
C GLN A 121 10.93 2.06 18.73
N LYS A 122 11.36 2.48 19.93
CA LYS A 122 11.83 3.88 20.17
C LYS A 122 13.06 4.20 19.29
N PRO A 123 13.31 5.49 18.98
CA PRO A 123 13.68 5.92 17.63
C PRO A 123 15.17 5.74 17.29
N LEU A 124 15.46 5.07 16.18
CA LEU A 124 16.77 5.21 15.54
C LEU A 124 16.93 6.65 15.03
N LYS A 125 17.99 7.29 15.54
CA LYS A 125 18.48 8.66 15.33
C LYS A 125 18.11 9.26 13.95
N LYS A 126 17.65 10.53 13.97
CA LYS A 126 17.53 11.40 12.79
C LYS A 126 18.77 11.20 11.90
N LYS A 127 18.61 10.65 10.70
CA LYS A 127 19.67 10.68 9.68
C LYS A 127 19.93 12.16 9.39
N GLY A 128 21.06 12.64 9.90
CA GLY A 128 21.47 14.04 9.87
C GLY A 128 21.48 14.63 8.47
N GLU A 129 21.38 15.95 8.44
CA GLU A 129 21.52 16.84 7.28
C GLU A 129 22.83 16.60 6.51
N LYS A 130 22.97 15.50 5.76
CA LYS A 130 24.08 15.31 4.82
C LYS A 130 23.87 16.03 3.47
N GLY A 131 23.10 17.11 3.44
CA GLY A 131 22.73 17.83 2.22
C GLY A 131 23.27 19.26 2.10
N LYS A 132 23.58 19.96 3.21
CA LYS A 132 23.88 21.40 3.15
C LYS A 132 25.36 21.74 2.99
N ALA A 133 26.29 20.88 3.38
CA ALA A 133 27.73 21.16 3.30
C ALA A 133 28.30 21.14 1.86
N ARG A 134 27.71 20.35 0.95
CA ARG A 134 28.25 20.18 -0.41
C ARG A 134 27.96 21.35 -1.35
N ARG A 135 26.97 22.20 -1.03
CA ARG A 135 26.54 23.31 -1.91
C ARG A 135 27.31 24.61 -1.67
N LYS A 136 27.94 24.81 -0.51
CA LYS A 136 28.77 26.00 -0.22
C LYS A 136 30.17 25.94 -0.83
N ARG A 137 30.73 24.73 -1.08
CA ARG A 137 32.08 24.57 -1.65
C ARG A 137 32.17 24.79 -3.17
N ARG A 138 31.07 24.71 -3.91
CA ARG A 138 31.04 24.95 -5.38
C ARG A 138 30.78 26.41 -5.77
N ARG A 139 30.64 27.33 -4.81
CA ARG A 139 30.45 28.78 -5.05
C ARG A 139 31.72 29.62 -4.77
N ARG A 140 32.87 28.98 -4.54
CA ARG A 140 34.16 29.65 -4.24
C ARG A 140 35.30 29.19 -5.16
N LYS A 141 34.99 28.71 -6.36
CA LYS A 141 35.95 28.59 -7.46
C LYS A 141 35.34 29.26 -8.67
#